data_AF-A0A7K2AW55-F1
#
_entry.id   AF-A0A7K2AW55-F1
#
_cell.length_a   1.000
_cell.length_b   1.000
_cell.length_c   1.000
_cell.angle_alpha   90.00
_cell.angle_beta   90.00
_cell.angle_gamma   90.00
#
_symmetry.space_group_name_H-M   'P 1'
#
loop_
_entity.id
_entity.type
_entity.pdbx_description
1 polymer ?
#
loop_
_entity_poly.entity_id
_entity_poly.type
_entity_poly.pdbx_seq_one_letter_code
_entity_poly.pdbx_strand_id
1 'polypeptide(L)'
;MANYISEDLGGTITAADYPEGGDNRIVAVEAEPEPVTVTVQRGDSLWRLARIHLGSGDRWPEIFDLNRGRVQPDGRALRNPHLIQIGWVLELPAN
;
A
#
# COMPACT_ATOMS: atom_id res chain seq x y z
N MET A 1 17.70 -12.32 32.44
CA MET A 1 18.75 -11.49 31.80
C MET A 1 18.16 -10.11 31.52
N ALA A 2 18.81 -9.06 32.02
CA ALA A 2 18.42 -7.64 32.02
C ALA A 2 18.62 -6.96 30.62
N ASN A 3 18.06 -5.79 30.27
CA ASN A 3 18.15 -4.43 30.87
C ASN A 3 16.94 -3.55 30.41
N TYR A 4 16.23 -2.75 31.25
CA TYR A 4 16.53 -1.38 31.81
C TYR A 4 16.59 -0.29 30.70
N ILE A 5 15.94 0.90 30.65
CA ILE A 5 15.35 1.90 31.60
C ILE A 5 14.53 2.92 30.75
N SER A 6 13.27 3.28 31.03
CA SER A 6 12.70 4.41 31.82
C SER A 6 13.22 5.82 31.54
N GLU A 7 12.32 6.72 31.09
CA GLU A 7 12.25 8.20 31.17
C GLU A 7 10.98 8.61 30.37
N ASP A 8 10.01 9.43 30.75
CA ASP A 8 9.66 10.22 31.93
C ASP A 8 8.14 10.52 31.78
N LEU A 9 7.32 10.18 32.78
CA LEU A 9 5.88 10.47 32.81
C LEU A 9 5.65 11.69 33.71
N GLY A 10 5.87 12.88 33.15
CA GLY A 10 5.47 14.14 33.76
C GLY A 10 4.12 14.63 33.23
N GLY A 11 3.01 14.17 33.82
CA GLY A 11 1.74 14.88 33.70
C GLY A 11 0.48 14.01 33.64
N THR A 12 -0.21 13.90 34.77
CA THR A 12 -1.61 13.47 34.83
C THR A 12 -2.46 14.47 34.03
N ILE A 13 -2.96 14.07 32.86
CA ILE A 13 -3.97 14.87 32.14
C ILE A 13 -5.30 14.68 32.89
N THR A 14 -5.63 15.63 33.76
CA THR A 14 -6.93 15.69 34.44
C THR A 14 -7.97 16.24 33.45
N ALA A 15 -9.17 15.65 33.42
CA ALA A 15 -10.27 15.94 32.50
C ALA A 15 -10.95 17.33 32.67
N ALA A 16 -10.24 18.36 33.12
CA ALA A 16 -10.81 19.66 33.48
C ALA A 16 -10.52 20.80 32.48
N ASP A 17 -9.85 20.53 31.37
CA ASP A 17 -9.51 21.55 30.36
C ASP A 17 -10.12 21.21 28.99
N TYR A 18 -11.44 21.01 28.98
CA TYR A 18 -12.23 21.03 27.76
C TYR A 18 -12.58 22.49 27.43
N PRO A 19 -11.92 23.16 26.47
CA PRO A 19 -12.55 24.29 25.82
C PRO A 19 -13.70 23.75 24.96
N GLU A 20 -14.93 24.01 25.39
CA GLU A 20 -16.12 23.87 24.56
C GLU A 20 -16.00 24.78 23.34
N GLY A 21 -15.65 24.18 22.21
CA GLY A 21 -15.44 24.85 20.94
C GLY A 21 -15.12 23.81 19.88
N GLY A 22 -16.05 22.88 19.70
CA GLY A 22 -15.93 21.72 18.82
C GLY A 22 -15.94 22.09 17.34
N ASP A 23 -14.89 22.76 16.89
CA ASP A 23 -14.55 22.87 15.48
C ASP A 23 -13.62 21.71 15.13
N ASN A 24 -14.07 20.49 15.42
CA ASN A 24 -13.36 19.29 15.02
C ASN A 24 -13.52 19.08 13.51
N ARG A 25 -13.02 20.03 12.70
CA ARG A 25 -12.49 19.69 11.38
C ARG A 25 -11.25 18.84 11.66
N ILE A 26 -11.50 17.57 11.97
CA ILE A 26 -10.66 16.51 11.43
C ILE A 26 -10.77 16.76 9.92
N VAL A 27 -9.85 17.54 9.37
CA VAL A 27 -9.43 17.32 8.00
C VAL A 27 -8.80 15.93 8.07
N ALA A 28 -9.66 14.91 8.04
CA ALA A 28 -9.30 13.65 7.44
C ALA A 28 -8.91 14.07 6.04
N VAL A 29 -7.61 14.31 5.87
CA VAL A 29 -7.00 14.32 4.56
C VAL A 29 -7.31 12.91 4.11
N GLU A 30 -8.40 12.74 3.35
CA GLU A 30 -8.65 11.55 2.56
C GLU A 30 -7.43 11.50 1.64
N ALA A 31 -6.36 10.85 2.15
CA ALA A 31 -5.13 10.67 1.43
C ALA A 31 -5.54 9.93 0.17
N GLU A 32 -5.51 10.62 -0.97
CA GLU A 32 -5.65 9.98 -2.26
C GLU A 32 -4.67 8.81 -2.24
N PRO A 33 -5.13 7.56 -2.39
CA PRO A 33 -4.28 6.41 -2.16
C PRO A 33 -3.11 6.51 -3.13
N GLU A 34 -1.92 6.82 -2.60
CA GLU A 34 -0.68 6.86 -3.36
C GLU A 34 -0.59 5.54 -4.14
N PRO A 35 -0.38 5.58 -5.46
CA PRO A 35 -0.41 4.37 -6.28
C PRO A 35 0.65 3.41 -5.79
N VAL A 36 0.22 2.27 -5.23
CA VAL A 36 1.14 1.26 -4.72
C VAL A 36 1.74 0.52 -5.90
N THR A 37 3.07 0.51 -6.01
CA THR A 37 3.79 -0.23 -7.05
C THR A 37 4.55 -1.41 -6.46
N VAL A 38 4.60 -2.52 -7.19
CA VAL A 38 5.40 -3.70 -6.85
C VAL A 38 6.38 -4.06 -7.96
N THR A 39 7.62 -4.38 -7.60
CA THR A 39 8.61 -4.91 -8.53
C THR A 39 8.50 -6.43 -8.59
N VAL A 40 8.29 -6.97 -9.79
CA VAL A 40 8.16 -8.41 -10.04
C VAL A 40 9.47 -9.12 -9.75
N GLN A 41 9.41 -10.17 -8.94
CA GLN A 41 10.53 -11.02 -8.57
C GLN A 41 10.39 -12.42 -9.17
N ARG A 42 11.44 -13.22 -9.01
CA ARG A 42 11.44 -14.60 -9.52
C ARG A 42 10.36 -15.42 -8.81
N GLY A 43 9.46 -16.03 -9.60
CA GLY A 43 8.38 -16.87 -9.08
C GLY A 43 7.10 -16.11 -8.72
N ASP A 44 7.02 -14.82 -9.07
CA ASP A 44 5.77 -14.07 -9.03
C ASP A 44 4.86 -14.41 -10.20
N SER A 45 3.57 -14.22 -9.95
CA SER A 45 2.50 -14.25 -10.94
C SER A 45 1.48 -13.18 -10.57
N LEU A 46 0.67 -12.71 -11.53
CA LEU A 46 -0.37 -11.73 -11.23
C LEU A 46 -1.34 -12.24 -10.16
N TRP A 47 -1.65 -13.54 -10.16
CA TRP A 47 -2.47 -14.18 -9.12
C TRP A 47 -1.83 -14.10 -7.74
N ARG A 48 -0.53 -14.39 -7.64
CA ARG A 48 0.19 -14.32 -6.36
C ARG A 48 0.26 -12.88 -5.84
N LEU A 49 0.54 -11.93 -6.72
CA LEU A 49 0.58 -10.51 -6.38
C LEU A 49 -0.80 -10.02 -5.93
N ALA A 50 -1.87 -10.39 -6.64
CA ALA A 50 -3.23 -10.06 -6.23
C ALA A 50 -3.61 -10.68 -4.86
N ARG A 51 -3.22 -11.92 -4.61
CA ARG A 51 -3.47 -12.56 -3.30
C ARG A 51 -2.76 -11.83 -2.15
N ILE A 52 -1.52 -11.40 -2.36
CA ILE A 52 -0.70 -10.74 -1.32
C ILE A 52 -1.17 -9.30 -1.10
N HIS A 53 -1.46 -8.56 -2.17
CA HIS A 53 -1.71 -7.12 -2.10
C HIS A 53 -3.19 -6.72 -2.11
N LEU A 54 -4.06 -7.52 -2.72
CA LEU A 54 -5.49 -7.25 -2.85
C LEU A 54 -6.34 -8.23 -2.02
N GLY A 55 -5.70 -9.10 -1.25
CA GLY A 55 -6.33 -10.13 -0.40
C GLY A 55 -6.96 -11.31 -1.16
N SER A 56 -7.11 -11.22 -2.48
CA SER A 56 -7.67 -12.29 -3.32
C SER A 56 -6.90 -12.44 -4.62
N GLY A 57 -6.47 -13.67 -4.92
CA GLY A 57 -5.76 -13.98 -6.15
C GLY A 57 -6.62 -13.78 -7.40
N ASP A 58 -7.95 -13.91 -7.28
CA ASP A 58 -8.89 -13.75 -8.40
C ASP A 58 -9.02 -12.29 -8.87
N ARG A 59 -8.47 -11.33 -8.12
CA ARG A 59 -8.34 -9.91 -8.49
C ARG A 59 -7.15 -9.62 -9.40
N TRP A 60 -6.41 -10.65 -9.83
CA TRP A 60 -5.32 -10.50 -10.80
C TRP A 60 -5.68 -9.76 -12.10
N PRO A 61 -6.93 -9.85 -12.65
CA PRO A 61 -7.29 -9.10 -13.85
C PRO A 61 -7.21 -7.58 -13.63
N GLU A 62 -7.49 -7.09 -12.42
CA GLU A 62 -7.40 -5.66 -12.10
C GLU A 62 -5.95 -5.15 -12.24
N ILE A 63 -4.99 -5.95 -11.76
CA ILE A 63 -3.55 -5.65 -11.94
C ILE A 63 -3.18 -5.67 -13.42
N PHE A 64 -3.69 -6.66 -14.17
CA PHE A 64 -3.42 -6.75 -15.61
C PHE A 64 -3.94 -5.52 -16.35
N ASP A 65 -5.20 -5.16 -16.15
CA ASP A 65 -5.86 -4.07 -16.87
C ASP A 65 -5.20 -2.72 -16.57
N LEU A 66 -4.80 -2.50 -15.31
CA LEU A 66 -4.12 -1.28 -14.90
C LEU A 66 -2.74 -1.09 -15.58
N ASN A 67 -2.04 -2.21 -15.85
CA ASN A 67 -0.68 -2.22 -16.38
C ASN A 67 -0.59 -2.54 -17.87
N ARG A 68 -1.69 -2.94 -18.51
CA ARG A 68 -1.70 -3.39 -19.90
C ARG A 68 -1.20 -2.28 -20.83
N GLY A 69 -0.24 -2.64 -21.68
CA GLY A 69 0.32 -1.70 -22.66
C GLY A 69 1.29 -0.66 -22.11
N ARG A 70 1.52 -0.60 -20.78
CA ARG A 70 2.56 0.26 -20.20
C ARG A 70 3.95 -0.28 -20.52
N VAL A 71 4.84 0.61 -20.95
CA VAL A 71 6.24 0.27 -21.22
C VAL A 71 6.97 0.05 -19.91
N GLN A 72 7.65 -1.09 -19.81
CA GLN A 72 8.39 -1.55 -18.66
C GLN A 72 9.89 -1.23 -18.82
N PRO A 73 10.72 -1.37 -17.77
CA PRO A 73 12.14 -1.03 -17.83
C PRO A 73 12.94 -1.76 -18.93
N ASP A 74 12.48 -2.94 -19.36
CA ASP A 74 13.07 -3.72 -20.45
C ASP A 74 12.58 -3.30 -21.85
N GLY A 75 11.78 -2.24 -21.95
CA GLY A 75 11.19 -1.73 -23.18
C GLY A 75 9.99 -2.53 -23.69
N ARG A 76 9.57 -3.60 -22.99
CA ARG A 76 8.40 -4.41 -23.36
C ARG A 76 7.16 -3.87 -22.65
N ALA A 77 6.00 -4.41 -22.99
CA ALA A 77 4.75 -4.06 -22.35
C ALA A 77 3.93 -5.30 -22.02
N LEU A 78 3.17 -5.25 -20.93
CA LEU A 78 2.26 -6.32 -20.53
C LEU A 78 1.10 -6.41 -21.54
N ARG A 79 1.14 -7.41 -22.42
CA ARG A 79 0.08 -7.70 -23.41
C ARG A 79 -0.60 -9.05 -23.18
N ASN A 80 0.12 -9.97 -22.56
CA ASN A 80 -0.35 -11.28 -22.17
C ASN A 80 -0.22 -11.39 -20.63
N PRO A 81 -1.32 -11.63 -19.90
CA PRO A 81 -1.31 -11.65 -18.42
C PRO A 81 -0.40 -12.74 -17.83
N HIS A 82 -0.08 -13.79 -18.59
CA HIS A 82 0.79 -14.87 -18.12
C HIS A 82 2.29 -14.57 -18.33
N LEU A 83 2.64 -13.42 -18.93
CA LEU A 83 4.00 -13.06 -19.28
C LEU A 83 4.43 -11.77 -18.56
N ILE A 84 4.60 -11.86 -17.24
CA ILE A 84 5.33 -10.85 -16.46
C ILE A 84 6.80 -11.22 -16.38
N GLN A 85 7.69 -10.23 -16.36
CA GLN A 85 9.14 -10.45 -16.27
C GLN A 85 9.70 -9.89 -14.97
N ILE A 86 10.78 -10.51 -14.49
CA ILE A 86 11.53 -10.05 -13.32
C ILE A 86 12.01 -8.62 -13.57
N GLY A 87 11.83 -7.73 -12.59
CA GLY A 87 12.20 -6.33 -12.67
C GLY A 87 11.12 -5.42 -13.27
N TRP A 88 9.99 -5.96 -13.75
CA TRP A 88 8.84 -5.14 -14.11
C TRP A 88 8.24 -4.45 -12.89
N VAL A 89 7.75 -3.24 -13.06
CA VAL A 89 7.09 -2.45 -12.02
C VAL A 89 5.60 -2.39 -12.36
N LEU A 90 4.78 -2.99 -11.50
CA LEU A 90 3.34 -3.07 -11.67
C LEU A 90 2.64 -2.15 -10.67
N GLU A 91 1.75 -1.30 -11.17
CA GLU A 91 0.80 -0.57 -10.35
C GLU A 91 -0.27 -1.52 -9.80
N LEU A 92 -0.72 -1.27 -8.58
CA LEU A 92 -1.74 -2.05 -7.91
C LEU A 92 -2.99 -1.18 -7.69
N PRO A 93 -4.20 -1.77 -7.80
CA PRO A 93 -5.43 -1.11 -7.39
C PRO A 93 -5.39 -0.71 -5.91
N ALA A 94 -6.08 0.39 -5.57
CA ALA A 94 -6.41 0.67 -4.18
C ALA A 94 -7.31 -0.45 -3.62
N ASN A 95 -7.14 -0.78 -2.34
CA ASN A 95 -7.84 -1.88 -1.68
C ASN A 95 -9.13 -1.42 -1.01
#